data_AF-A0A960QY02-F1
#
_entry.id   AF-A0A960QY02-F1
#
_cell.length_a   1.000
_cell.length_b   1.000
_cell.length_c   1.000
_cell.angle_alpha   90.00
_cell.angle_beta   90.00
_cell.angle_gamma   90.00
#
_symmetry.space_group_name_H-M   'P 1'
#
loop_
_entity.id
_entity.type
_entity.pdbx_description
1 polymer ?
#
loop_
_entity_poly.entity_id
_entity_poly.type
_entity_poly.pdbx_seq_one_letter_code
_entity_poly.pdbx_strand_id
1 'polypeptide(L)'
;MNEQEPSMDRETTELMEINRGPLLRRLGYYTKKSGPGWLQAAITLGGGSLAGSLFLGVILQYHLMWLQPMAMILGVVMLSAIGYVTLSSGRRPFGAIKEHVSPVLAWGWLIAAMLANMVWCLPQFALGVGAVQQNLFPTLDGNEKAKWVIGGILLAIGILVVRAYDRDSRGVKLFEVILKAMVGIVVISFFLVVGKLTLSGSLNWGAILKGFVPDLSYLSKPAALMEGAIDATGEHAAVWRDYITGTQKDKIIAAFGTAVGINMTFLLPYSMLKKSWGKEHRGLAIFDLSTGLLIPYMLATGCIVLAAGSQLYGKTADIL
;
A
#
# COMPACT_ATOMS: atom_id res chain seq x y z
N MET A 1 33.63 -20.77 6.12
CA MET A 1 33.58 -21.55 4.86
C MET A 1 32.12 -21.94 4.66
N ASN A 2 31.50 -21.40 3.61
CA ASN A 2 30.06 -21.27 3.41
C ASN A 2 29.42 -22.55 2.85
N GLU A 3 28.42 -23.10 3.52
CA GLU A 3 27.50 -24.10 2.93
C GLU A 3 26.46 -23.47 1.96
N GLN A 4 26.50 -22.14 1.76
CA GLN A 4 25.54 -21.40 0.92
C GLN A 4 26.00 -21.13 -0.53
N GLU A 5 27.28 -21.36 -0.88
CA GLU A 5 27.81 -21.08 -2.22
C GLU A 5 27.27 -21.97 -3.36
N PRO A 6 27.02 -23.28 -3.21
CA PRO A 6 26.62 -24.11 -4.35
C PRO A 6 25.17 -23.89 -4.83
N SER A 7 24.29 -23.29 -4.01
CA SER A 7 22.90 -23.03 -4.40
C SER A 7 22.72 -21.74 -5.21
N MET A 8 23.53 -20.73 -4.92
CA MET A 8 23.48 -19.42 -5.58
C MET A 8 23.97 -19.49 -7.03
N ASP A 9 25.01 -20.29 -7.28
CA ASP A 9 25.56 -20.49 -8.63
C ASP A 9 24.55 -21.22 -9.55
N ARG A 10 23.82 -22.19 -8.98
CA ARG A 10 22.78 -22.93 -9.69
C ARG A 10 21.55 -22.08 -10.03
N GLU A 11 21.04 -21.29 -9.10
CA GLU A 11 19.91 -20.39 -9.35
C GLU A 11 20.24 -19.28 -10.36
N THR A 12 21.46 -18.75 -10.28
CA THR A 12 21.94 -17.73 -11.21
C THR A 12 22.09 -18.30 -12.61
N THR A 13 22.64 -19.51 -12.75
CA THR A 13 22.75 -20.21 -14.03
C THR A 13 21.37 -20.52 -14.62
N GLU A 14 20.44 -21.04 -13.82
CA GLU A 14 19.05 -21.30 -14.23
C GLU A 14 18.36 -20.01 -14.70
N LEU A 15 18.55 -18.90 -13.98
CA LEU A 15 17.99 -17.60 -14.37
C LEU A 15 18.57 -17.10 -15.70
N MET A 16 19.88 -17.26 -15.93
CA MET A 16 20.52 -16.88 -17.20
C MET A 16 19.99 -17.70 -18.37
N GLU A 17 19.82 -19.01 -18.20
CA GLU A 17 19.23 -19.89 -19.23
C GLU A 17 17.79 -19.50 -19.53
N ILE A 18 16.99 -19.24 -18.50
CA ILE A 18 15.58 -18.84 -18.64
C ILE A 18 15.45 -17.47 -19.31
N ASN A 19 16.35 -16.54 -19.04
CA ASN A 19 16.37 -15.22 -19.68
C ASN A 19 16.67 -15.31 -21.19
N ARG A 20 17.30 -16.39 -21.66
CA ARG A 20 17.54 -16.67 -23.10
C ARG A 20 16.38 -17.42 -23.76
N GLY A 21 15.46 -17.97 -22.97
CA GLY A 21 14.33 -18.75 -23.46
C GLY A 21 13.10 -17.92 -23.84
N PRO A 22 11.99 -18.58 -24.23
CA PRO A 22 10.74 -17.93 -24.59
C PRO A 22 10.12 -17.14 -23.42
N LEU A 23 9.43 -16.04 -23.75
CA LEU A 23 8.83 -15.12 -22.78
C LEU A 23 7.93 -15.82 -21.74
N LEU A 24 7.09 -16.79 -22.16
CA LEU A 24 6.22 -17.52 -21.23
C LEU A 24 6.99 -18.30 -20.15
N ARG A 25 8.09 -18.96 -20.53
CA ARG A 25 8.92 -19.72 -19.58
C ARG A 25 9.60 -18.78 -18.59
N ARG A 26 10.02 -17.60 -19.06
CA ARG A 26 10.57 -16.54 -18.22
C ARG A 26 9.54 -15.99 -17.24
N LEU A 27 8.32 -15.68 -17.70
CA LEU A 27 7.24 -15.21 -16.84
C LEU A 27 6.87 -16.27 -15.78
N GLY A 28 6.74 -17.54 -16.16
CA GLY A 28 6.45 -18.63 -15.22
C GLY A 28 7.54 -18.85 -14.17
N TYR A 29 8.81 -18.68 -14.53
CA TYR A 29 9.90 -18.72 -13.56
C TYR A 29 9.87 -17.51 -12.63
N TYR A 30 9.64 -16.32 -13.18
CA TYR A 30 9.62 -15.08 -12.40
C TYR A 30 8.49 -15.07 -11.38
N THR A 31 7.29 -15.53 -11.75
CA THR A 31 6.17 -15.67 -10.80
C THR A 31 6.50 -16.66 -9.69
N LYS A 32 7.16 -17.79 -10.00
CA LYS A 32 7.58 -18.78 -8.99
C LYS A 32 8.64 -18.24 -8.01
N LYS A 33 9.54 -17.37 -8.47
CA LYS A 33 10.65 -16.83 -7.67
C LYS A 33 10.36 -15.49 -7.00
N SER A 34 9.23 -14.86 -7.35
CA SER A 34 8.70 -13.64 -6.75
C SER A 34 8.58 -13.75 -5.20
N GLY A 35 8.71 -12.64 -4.48
CA GLY A 35 8.53 -12.60 -3.04
C GLY A 35 8.67 -11.21 -2.40
N PRO A 36 9.82 -10.52 -2.53
CA PRO A 36 10.03 -9.22 -1.88
C PRO A 36 8.96 -8.18 -2.19
N GLY A 37 8.48 -8.10 -3.43
CA GLY A 37 7.41 -7.20 -3.87
C GLY A 37 6.05 -7.51 -3.24
N TRP A 38 5.69 -8.78 -3.10
CA TRP A 38 4.46 -9.20 -2.40
C TRP A 38 4.49 -8.83 -0.92
N LEU A 39 5.66 -8.94 -0.28
CA LEU A 39 5.83 -8.49 1.09
C LEU A 39 5.65 -6.96 1.18
N GLN A 40 6.15 -6.20 0.20
CA GLN A 40 5.90 -4.75 0.17
C GLN A 40 4.41 -4.45 0.04
N ALA A 41 3.68 -5.08 -0.89
CA ALA A 41 2.24 -4.85 -1.07
C ALA A 41 1.44 -5.03 0.23
N ALA A 42 1.72 -6.10 0.97
CA ALA A 42 1.04 -6.38 2.23
C ALA A 42 1.25 -5.26 3.28
N ILE A 43 2.40 -4.58 3.23
CA ILE A 43 2.75 -3.49 4.17
C ILE A 43 2.23 -2.14 3.66
N THR A 44 2.11 -1.95 2.34
CA THR A 44 1.60 -0.71 1.74
C THR A 44 0.09 -0.52 1.95
N LEU A 45 -0.67 -1.63 1.98
CA LEU A 45 -2.11 -1.62 2.20
C LEU A 45 -2.43 -1.40 3.69
N GLY A 46 -2.14 -0.19 4.16
CA GLY A 46 -2.42 0.24 5.52
C GLY A 46 -3.53 1.28 5.65
N GLY A 47 -3.72 1.77 6.87
CA GLY A 47 -4.80 2.72 7.16
C GLY A 47 -4.71 4.05 6.39
N GLY A 48 -3.51 4.50 6.02
CA GLY A 48 -3.33 5.67 5.15
C GLY A 48 -3.92 5.46 3.75
N SER A 49 -3.53 4.37 3.08
CA SER A 49 -4.06 3.99 1.76
C SER A 49 -5.56 3.74 1.80
N LEU A 50 -6.08 3.11 2.86
CA LEU A 50 -7.51 2.89 3.06
C LEU A 50 -8.27 4.21 3.21
N ALA A 51 -7.82 5.10 4.12
CA ALA A 51 -8.44 6.39 4.34
C ALA A 51 -8.38 7.29 3.10
N GLY A 52 -7.24 7.29 2.39
CA GLY A 52 -7.08 8.00 1.13
C GLY A 52 -8.04 7.48 0.05
N SER A 53 -8.12 6.17 -0.14
CA SER A 53 -9.04 5.55 -1.11
C SER A 53 -10.50 5.83 -0.79
N LEU A 54 -10.87 5.75 0.49
CA LEU A 54 -12.22 6.04 0.96
C LEU A 54 -12.59 7.50 0.68
N PHE A 55 -11.72 8.45 1.06
CA PHE A 55 -11.91 9.88 0.81
C PHE A 55 -12.10 10.17 -0.68
N LEU A 56 -11.22 9.63 -1.52
CA LEU A 56 -11.27 9.81 -2.97
C LEU A 56 -12.61 9.31 -3.54
N GLY A 57 -13.08 8.14 -3.09
CA GLY A 57 -14.39 7.62 -3.50
C GLY A 57 -15.56 8.48 -3.02
N VAL A 58 -15.56 8.91 -1.76
CA VAL A 58 -16.67 9.68 -1.16
C VAL A 58 -16.85 11.05 -1.82
N ILE A 59 -15.76 11.76 -2.13
CA ILE A 59 -15.84 13.16 -2.59
C ILE A 59 -15.66 13.29 -4.10
N LEU A 60 -14.88 12.41 -4.72
CA LEU A 60 -14.53 12.50 -6.14
C LEU A 60 -15.06 11.31 -6.95
N GLN A 61 -15.79 10.39 -6.32
CA GLN A 61 -16.35 9.21 -6.97
C GLN A 61 -15.26 8.42 -7.71
N TYR A 62 -15.33 8.37 -9.04
CA TYR A 62 -14.38 7.66 -9.89
C TYR A 62 -13.37 8.60 -10.58
N HIS A 63 -13.47 9.92 -10.41
CA HIS A 63 -12.70 10.89 -11.21
C HIS A 63 -11.18 10.83 -10.98
N LEU A 64 -10.73 10.29 -9.84
CA LEU A 64 -9.30 10.12 -9.52
C LEU A 64 -8.86 8.66 -9.45
N MET A 65 -9.51 7.74 -10.19
CA MET A 65 -9.06 6.34 -10.28
C MET A 65 -7.63 6.21 -10.83
N TRP A 66 -7.17 7.17 -11.63
CA TRP A 66 -5.79 7.23 -12.16
C TRP A 66 -4.72 7.58 -11.10
N LEU A 67 -5.09 8.23 -9.99
CA LEU A 67 -4.15 8.81 -9.03
C LEU A 67 -3.30 7.73 -8.34
N GLN A 68 -3.93 6.68 -7.83
CA GLN A 68 -3.26 5.60 -7.10
C GLN A 68 -2.36 4.73 -8.00
N PRO A 69 -2.78 4.32 -9.22
CA PRO A 69 -1.89 3.71 -10.19
C PRO A 69 -0.66 4.57 -10.49
N MET A 70 -0.85 5.87 -10.73
CA MET A 70 0.26 6.79 -10.98
C MET A 70 1.23 6.85 -9.80
N ALA A 71 0.71 7.06 -8.58
CA ALA A 71 1.52 7.10 -7.36
C ALA A 71 2.34 5.81 -7.19
N MET A 72 1.72 4.66 -7.45
CA MET A 72 2.37 3.37 -7.32
C MET A 72 3.39 3.10 -8.43
N ILE A 73 3.15 3.54 -9.67
CA ILE A 73 4.13 3.47 -10.76
C ILE A 73 5.40 4.23 -10.38
N LEU A 74 5.27 5.47 -9.90
CA LEU A 74 6.41 6.26 -9.43
C LEU A 74 7.14 5.57 -8.27
N GLY A 75 6.37 4.95 -7.37
CA GLY A 75 6.90 4.13 -6.29
C GLY A 75 7.72 2.95 -6.76
N VAL A 76 7.21 2.18 -7.72
CA VAL A 76 7.92 1.05 -8.33
C VAL A 76 9.18 1.53 -9.03
N VAL A 77 9.16 2.66 -9.74
CA VAL A 77 10.36 3.25 -10.35
C VAL A 77 11.42 3.58 -9.29
N MET A 78 11.03 4.28 -8.22
CA MET A 78 11.92 4.63 -7.12
C MET A 78 12.50 3.39 -6.43
N LEU A 79 11.66 2.41 -6.08
CA LEU A 79 12.08 1.16 -5.43
C LEU A 79 12.94 0.30 -6.35
N SER A 80 12.68 0.32 -7.66
CA SER A 80 13.52 -0.35 -8.65
C SER A 80 14.91 0.28 -8.75
N ALA A 81 15.02 1.60 -8.63
CA ALA A 81 16.33 2.27 -8.59
C ALA A 81 17.14 1.88 -7.34
N ILE A 82 16.48 1.86 -6.17
CA ILE A 82 17.10 1.40 -4.91
C ILE A 82 17.51 -0.08 -5.01
N GLY A 83 16.64 -0.92 -5.56
CA GLY A 83 16.91 -2.34 -5.80
C GLY A 83 18.08 -2.52 -6.75
N TYR A 84 18.14 -1.74 -7.83
CA TYR A 84 19.25 -1.76 -8.79
C TYR A 84 20.58 -1.48 -8.10
N VAL A 85 20.69 -0.39 -7.32
CA VAL A 85 21.93 -0.05 -6.58
C VAL A 85 22.32 -1.16 -5.60
N THR A 86 21.34 -1.68 -4.86
CA THR A 86 21.55 -2.75 -3.86
C THR A 86 22.07 -4.03 -4.52
N LEU A 87 21.39 -4.52 -5.56
CA LEU A 87 21.75 -5.75 -6.28
C LEU A 87 23.07 -5.60 -7.04
N SER A 88 23.43 -4.37 -7.43
CA SER A 88 24.69 -4.08 -8.11
C SER A 88 25.89 -4.09 -7.18
N SER A 89 25.72 -3.50 -6.00
CA SER A 89 26.79 -3.34 -5.02
C SER A 89 26.90 -4.50 -4.04
N GLY A 90 25.84 -5.29 -3.88
CA GLY A 90 25.72 -6.28 -2.80
C GLY A 90 25.71 -5.66 -1.40
N ARG A 91 25.59 -4.32 -1.31
CA ARG A 91 25.65 -3.57 -0.05
C ARG A 91 24.27 -3.10 0.37
N ARG A 92 24.04 -3.08 1.68
CA ARG A 92 22.82 -2.53 2.28
C ARG A 92 22.80 -1.00 2.14
N PRO A 93 21.63 -0.38 1.88
CA PRO A 93 21.50 1.06 1.68
C PRO A 93 22.14 1.91 2.78
N PHE A 94 21.89 1.58 4.04
CA PHE A 94 22.43 2.34 5.18
C PHE A 94 23.96 2.42 5.15
N GLY A 95 24.64 1.28 4.95
CA GLY A 95 26.10 1.23 4.90
C GLY A 95 26.64 1.98 3.69
N ALA A 96 26.02 1.81 2.51
CA ALA A 96 26.43 2.48 1.29
C ALA A 96 26.29 4.02 1.40
N ILE A 97 25.19 4.52 1.94
CA ILE A 97 24.97 5.96 2.14
C ILE A 97 25.94 6.53 3.18
N LYS A 98 26.17 5.79 4.27
CA LYS A 98 27.08 6.22 5.34
C LYS A 98 28.52 6.39 4.83
N GLU A 99 28.98 5.49 3.97
CA GLU A 99 30.36 5.48 3.45
C GLU A 99 30.56 6.44 2.27
N HIS A 100 29.61 6.47 1.31
CA HIS A 100 29.79 7.17 0.03
C HIS A 100 29.05 8.51 -0.08
N VAL A 101 28.16 8.85 0.86
CA VAL A 101 27.35 10.08 0.80
C VAL A 101 27.56 10.93 2.05
N SER A 102 27.04 10.49 3.20
CA SER A 102 27.20 11.20 4.48
C SER A 102 26.69 10.35 5.63
N PRO A 103 27.46 10.21 6.73
CA PRO A 103 26.99 9.57 7.95
C PRO A 103 25.76 10.23 8.55
N VAL A 104 25.66 11.56 8.48
CA VAL A 104 24.53 12.32 9.03
C VAL A 104 23.24 11.99 8.27
N LEU A 105 23.31 11.94 6.94
CA LEU A 105 22.16 11.58 6.11
C LEU A 105 21.73 10.12 6.33
N ALA A 106 22.68 9.20 6.46
CA ALA A 106 22.37 7.79 6.72
C ALA A 106 21.61 7.60 8.05
N TRP A 107 22.10 8.22 9.13
CA TRP A 107 21.44 8.18 10.43
C TRP A 107 20.12 8.95 10.45
N GLY A 108 20.07 10.13 9.83
CA GLY A 108 18.85 10.93 9.71
C GLY A 108 17.74 10.16 9.00
N TRP A 109 18.05 9.48 7.89
CA TRP A 109 17.08 8.63 7.20
C TRP A 109 16.65 7.45 8.07
N LEU A 110 17.57 6.73 8.70
CA LEU A 110 17.21 5.60 9.56
C LEU A 110 16.27 6.01 10.70
N ILE A 111 16.57 7.12 11.38
CA ILE A 111 15.73 7.67 12.44
C ILE A 111 14.37 8.08 11.88
N ALA A 112 14.32 8.79 10.75
CA ALA A 112 13.08 9.18 10.10
C ALA A 112 12.22 7.96 9.72
N ALA A 113 12.83 6.89 9.22
CA ALA A 113 12.14 5.65 8.91
C ALA A 113 11.59 4.97 10.16
N MET A 114 12.33 4.94 11.27
CA MET A 114 11.84 4.41 12.55
C MET A 114 10.67 5.23 13.09
N LEU A 115 10.77 6.56 13.09
CA LEU A 115 9.68 7.47 13.48
C LEU A 115 8.43 7.24 12.63
N ALA A 116 8.59 7.15 11.30
CA ALA A 116 7.48 6.89 10.39
C ALA A 116 6.76 5.58 10.71
N ASN A 117 7.50 4.49 11.00
CA ASN A 117 6.88 3.21 11.40
C ASN A 117 6.05 3.35 12.69
N MET A 118 6.48 4.15 13.67
CA MET A 118 5.69 4.39 14.88
C MET A 118 4.39 5.15 14.57
N VAL A 119 4.45 6.17 13.73
CA VAL A 119 3.27 6.94 13.32
C VAL A 119 2.30 6.07 12.51
N TRP A 120 2.81 5.21 11.63
CA TRP A 120 2.01 4.36 10.75
C TRP A 120 1.26 3.25 11.50
N CYS A 121 1.69 2.91 12.71
CA CYS A 121 0.93 2.00 13.59
C CYS A 121 -0.36 2.64 14.10
N LEU A 122 -0.42 3.97 14.30
CA LEU A 122 -1.57 4.63 14.93
C LEU A 122 -2.89 4.41 14.15
N PRO A 123 -2.94 4.59 12.81
CA PRO A 123 -4.14 4.27 12.05
C PRO A 123 -4.53 2.79 12.11
N GLN A 124 -3.58 1.87 12.27
CA GLN A 124 -3.87 0.44 12.37
C GLN A 124 -4.59 0.09 13.67
N PHE A 125 -4.16 0.70 14.78
CA PHE A 125 -4.88 0.58 16.06
C PHE A 125 -6.27 1.20 15.96
N ALA A 126 -6.40 2.38 15.35
CA ALA A 126 -7.69 3.03 15.17
C ALA A 126 -8.66 2.15 14.34
N LEU A 127 -8.19 1.60 13.22
CA LEU A 127 -8.98 0.70 12.38
C LEU A 127 -9.31 -0.62 13.08
N GLY A 128 -8.37 -1.21 13.81
CA GLY A 128 -8.59 -2.44 14.56
C GLY A 128 -9.63 -2.27 15.65
N VAL A 129 -9.54 -1.18 16.42
CA VAL A 129 -10.55 -0.83 17.43
C VAL A 129 -11.91 -0.57 16.78
N GLY A 130 -11.96 0.24 15.72
CA GLY A 130 -13.20 0.52 14.99
C GLY A 130 -13.86 -0.74 14.44
N ALA A 131 -13.09 -1.66 13.85
CA ALA A 131 -13.61 -2.93 13.36
C ALA A 131 -14.23 -3.78 14.47
N VAL A 132 -13.64 -3.78 15.68
CA VAL A 132 -14.20 -4.52 16.81
C VAL A 132 -15.44 -3.83 17.38
N GLN A 133 -15.37 -2.53 17.65
CA GLN A 133 -16.47 -1.79 18.29
C GLN A 133 -17.67 -1.55 17.37
N GLN A 134 -17.45 -1.27 16.09
CA GLN A 134 -18.52 -0.89 15.17
C GLN A 134 -19.11 -2.09 14.42
N ASN A 135 -18.31 -3.13 14.16
CA ASN A 135 -18.76 -4.25 13.32
C ASN A 135 -18.96 -5.56 14.11
N LEU A 136 -17.98 -5.95 14.95
CA LEU A 136 -18.03 -7.26 15.64
C LEU A 136 -18.86 -7.22 16.92
N PHE A 137 -18.70 -6.17 17.72
CA PHE A 137 -19.41 -5.98 18.99
C PHE A 137 -19.96 -4.54 19.09
N PRO A 138 -21.03 -4.20 18.36
CA PRO A 138 -21.65 -2.88 18.36
C PRO A 138 -22.07 -2.38 19.76
N THR A 139 -22.30 -3.29 20.71
CA THR A 139 -22.61 -2.96 22.10
C THR A 139 -21.45 -2.26 22.83
N LEU A 140 -20.24 -2.31 22.29
CA LEU A 140 -19.05 -1.66 22.83
C LEU A 140 -18.77 -0.32 22.15
N ASP A 141 -19.57 0.10 21.17
CA ASP A 141 -19.35 1.35 20.45
C ASP A 141 -19.47 2.58 21.37
N GLY A 142 -18.60 3.57 21.15
CA GLY A 142 -18.48 4.76 22.01
C GLY A 142 -17.89 4.52 23.42
N ASN A 143 -17.63 3.27 23.83
CA ASN A 143 -17.07 2.99 25.16
C ASN A 143 -15.54 3.19 25.19
N GLU A 144 -15.11 4.28 25.82
CA GLU A 144 -13.68 4.62 26.00
C GLU A 144 -12.88 3.51 26.69
N LYS A 145 -13.43 2.82 27.71
CA LYS A 145 -12.71 1.72 28.37
C LYS A 145 -12.52 0.54 27.43
N ALA A 146 -13.52 0.21 26.62
CA ALA A 146 -13.43 -0.86 25.64
C ALA A 146 -12.35 -0.57 24.59
N LYS A 147 -12.25 0.68 24.11
CA LYS A 147 -11.19 1.13 23.20
C LYS A 147 -9.79 0.87 23.74
N TRP A 148 -9.51 1.21 25.00
CA TRP A 148 -8.21 0.93 25.63
C TRP A 148 -7.94 -0.57 25.80
N VAL A 149 -8.96 -1.35 26.18
CA VAL A 149 -8.82 -2.81 26.34
C VAL A 149 -8.54 -3.48 25.00
N ILE A 150 -9.30 -3.14 23.95
CA ILE A 150 -9.10 -3.68 22.60
C ILE A 150 -7.71 -3.28 22.08
N GLY A 151 -7.32 -2.02 22.23
CA GLY A 151 -5.98 -1.55 21.88
C GLY A 151 -4.87 -2.33 22.61
N GLY A 152 -5.03 -2.57 23.91
CA GLY A 152 -4.10 -3.37 24.71
C GLY A 152 -4.02 -4.83 24.24
N ILE A 153 -5.14 -5.45 23.89
CA ILE A 153 -5.19 -6.80 23.32
C ILE A 153 -4.49 -6.84 21.96
N LEU A 154 -4.76 -5.89 21.06
CA LEU A 154 -4.10 -5.79 19.76
C LEU A 154 -2.59 -5.62 19.91
N LEU A 155 -2.15 -4.81 20.89
CA LEU A 155 -0.73 -4.65 21.20
C LEU A 155 -0.12 -5.95 21.71
N ALA A 156 -0.78 -6.64 22.63
CA ALA A 156 -0.31 -7.93 23.16
C ALA A 156 -0.17 -8.98 22.04
N ILE A 157 -1.16 -9.06 21.15
CA ILE A 157 -1.10 -9.93 19.96
C ILE A 157 0.09 -9.53 19.08
N GLY A 158 0.27 -8.24 18.80
CA GLY A 158 1.41 -7.74 18.02
C GLY A 158 2.76 -8.13 18.62
N ILE A 159 2.93 -7.97 19.94
CA ILE A 159 4.16 -8.36 20.66
C ILE A 159 4.39 -9.86 20.56
N LEU A 160 3.35 -10.68 20.73
CA LEU A 160 3.43 -12.14 20.63
C LEU A 160 3.82 -12.57 19.22
N VAL A 161 3.23 -11.95 18.20
CA VAL A 161 3.54 -12.21 16.78
C VAL A 161 5.00 -11.87 16.47
N VAL A 162 5.47 -10.70 16.90
CA VAL A 162 6.87 -10.29 16.69
C VAL A 162 7.83 -11.26 17.40
N ARG A 163 7.54 -11.66 18.64
CA ARG A 163 8.35 -12.66 19.37
C ARG A 163 8.34 -14.03 18.71
N ALA A 164 7.20 -14.46 18.18
CA ALA A 164 7.08 -15.74 17.48
C ALA A 164 7.87 -15.73 16.16
N TYR A 165 7.95 -14.57 15.50
CA TYR A 165 8.74 -14.39 14.28
C TYR A 165 10.26 -14.52 14.54
N ASP A 166 10.73 -14.11 15.72
CA ASP A 166 12.14 -14.26 16.12
C ASP A 166 12.52 -15.69 16.57
N ARG A 167 11.54 -16.56 16.86
CA ARG A 167 11.77 -17.94 17.36
C ARG A 167 11.46 -19.00 16.30
N ASP A 168 12.52 -19.54 15.70
CA ASP A 168 12.60 -20.80 14.94
C ASP A 168 11.66 -20.99 13.72
N SER A 169 12.09 -21.84 12.78
CA SER A 169 11.57 -21.96 11.41
C SER A 169 10.10 -22.42 11.29
N ARG A 170 9.51 -23.01 12.32
CA ARG A 170 8.11 -23.49 12.31
C ARG A 170 7.10 -22.39 12.65
N GLY A 171 7.41 -21.51 13.60
CA GLY A 171 6.54 -20.38 13.97
C GLY A 171 6.39 -19.39 12.82
N VAL A 172 7.50 -19.11 12.13
CA VAL A 172 7.53 -18.25 10.93
C VAL A 172 6.65 -18.82 9.81
N LYS A 173 6.71 -20.13 9.54
CA LYS A 173 5.88 -20.77 8.50
C LYS A 173 4.38 -20.67 8.81
N LEU A 174 3.97 -20.94 10.05
CA LEU A 174 2.57 -20.82 10.45
C LEU A 174 2.08 -19.37 10.31
N PHE A 175 2.89 -18.42 10.78
CA PHE A 175 2.60 -17.00 10.64
C PHE A 175 2.46 -16.58 9.17
N GLU A 176 3.38 -16.99 8.29
CA GLU A 176 3.27 -16.70 6.86
C GLU A 176 1.98 -17.27 6.24
N VAL A 177 1.55 -18.46 6.66
CA VAL A 177 0.30 -19.06 6.18
C VAL A 177 -0.91 -18.25 6.65
N ILE A 178 -0.96 -17.88 7.93
CA ILE A 178 -2.04 -17.05 8.49
C ILE A 178 -2.09 -15.69 7.77
N LEU A 179 -0.93 -15.03 7.60
CA LEU A 179 -0.83 -13.74 6.91
C LEU A 179 -1.34 -13.85 5.47
N LYS A 180 -0.92 -14.87 4.72
CA LYS A 180 -1.40 -15.12 3.35
C LYS A 180 -2.90 -15.39 3.31
N ALA A 181 -3.43 -16.15 4.26
CA ALA A 181 -4.87 -16.41 4.36
C ALA A 181 -5.66 -15.13 4.66
N MET A 182 -5.20 -14.30 5.61
CA MET A 182 -5.82 -13.01 5.93
C MET A 182 -5.83 -12.07 4.72
N VAL A 183 -4.68 -11.91 4.05
CA VAL A 183 -4.58 -11.10 2.82
C VAL A 183 -5.50 -11.65 1.73
N GLY A 184 -5.53 -12.98 1.55
CA GLY A 184 -6.41 -13.64 0.61
C GLY A 184 -7.89 -13.35 0.87
N ILE A 185 -8.34 -13.44 2.13
CA ILE A 185 -9.72 -13.13 2.53
C ILE A 185 -10.05 -11.67 2.25
N VAL A 186 -9.15 -10.73 2.56
CA VAL A 186 -9.36 -9.30 2.28
C VAL A 186 -9.52 -9.06 0.77
N VAL A 187 -8.63 -9.64 -0.05
CA VAL A 187 -8.70 -9.51 -1.51
C VAL A 187 -9.99 -10.11 -2.06
N ILE A 188 -10.37 -11.32 -1.63
CA ILE A 188 -11.62 -11.96 -2.03
C ILE A 188 -12.82 -11.08 -1.64
N SER A 189 -12.81 -10.51 -0.44
CA SER A 189 -13.89 -9.63 0.04
C SER A 189 -14.05 -8.40 -0.86
N PHE A 190 -12.96 -7.77 -1.28
CA PHE A 190 -13.00 -6.63 -2.22
C PHE A 190 -13.61 -7.03 -3.57
N PHE A 191 -13.20 -8.17 -4.13
CA PHE A 191 -13.77 -8.65 -5.39
C PHE A 191 -15.26 -9.02 -5.27
N LEU A 192 -15.66 -9.63 -4.16
CA LEU A 192 -17.07 -9.95 -3.90
C LEU A 192 -17.92 -8.67 -3.80
N VAL A 193 -17.42 -7.63 -3.14
CA VAL A 193 -18.11 -6.33 -3.04
C VAL A 193 -18.26 -5.69 -4.43
N VAL A 194 -17.17 -5.59 -5.21
CA VAL A 194 -17.22 -5.03 -6.57
C VAL A 194 -18.13 -5.86 -7.48
N GLY A 195 -18.07 -7.19 -7.39
CA GLY A 195 -18.94 -8.11 -8.13
C GLY A 195 -20.41 -7.89 -7.78
N LYS A 196 -20.75 -7.81 -6.49
CA LYS A 196 -22.11 -7.52 -6.03
C LYS A 196 -22.61 -6.17 -6.55
N LEU A 197 -21.79 -5.11 -6.44
CA LEU A 197 -22.15 -3.76 -6.90
C LEU A 197 -22.29 -3.68 -8.42
N THR A 198 -21.56 -4.52 -9.16
CA THR A 198 -21.71 -4.66 -10.61
C THR A 198 -23.04 -5.33 -10.96
N LEU A 199 -23.35 -6.44 -10.31
CA LEU A 199 -24.58 -7.21 -10.54
C LEU A 199 -25.83 -6.42 -10.14
N SER A 200 -25.75 -5.55 -9.14
CA SER A 200 -26.84 -4.66 -8.75
C SER A 200 -27.00 -3.44 -9.66
N GLY A 201 -26.16 -3.29 -10.70
CA GLY A 201 -26.18 -2.13 -11.60
C GLY A 201 -25.73 -0.82 -10.94
N SER A 202 -25.10 -0.89 -9.76
CA SER A 202 -24.69 0.28 -8.97
C SER A 202 -23.35 0.87 -9.42
N LEU A 203 -22.60 0.16 -10.27
CA LEU A 203 -21.33 0.62 -10.85
C LEU A 203 -21.50 1.06 -12.30
N ASN A 204 -21.19 2.33 -12.57
CA ASN A 204 -21.09 2.85 -13.92
C ASN A 204 -19.68 2.61 -14.48
N TRP A 205 -19.48 1.48 -15.15
CA TRP A 205 -18.19 1.11 -15.75
C TRP A 205 -17.66 2.14 -16.76
N GLY A 206 -18.55 2.84 -17.49
CA GLY A 206 -18.15 3.91 -18.39
C GLY A 206 -17.52 5.09 -17.66
N ALA A 207 -18.09 5.50 -16.53
CA ALA A 207 -17.54 6.55 -15.68
C ALA A 207 -16.25 6.09 -14.98
N ILE A 208 -16.19 4.82 -14.54
CA ILE A 208 -14.99 4.24 -13.93
C ILE A 208 -13.81 4.26 -14.91
N LEU A 209 -14.02 3.83 -16.16
CA LEU A 209 -12.97 3.82 -17.18
C LEU A 209 -12.52 5.24 -17.54
N LYS A 210 -13.44 6.21 -17.61
CA LYS A 210 -13.08 7.64 -17.76
C LYS A 210 -12.25 8.16 -16.59
N GLY A 211 -12.51 7.65 -15.39
CA GLY A 211 -11.74 7.96 -14.18
C GLY A 211 -10.26 7.61 -14.22
N PHE A 212 -9.85 6.73 -15.15
CA PHE A 212 -8.44 6.43 -15.39
C PHE A 212 -7.73 7.45 -16.30
N VAL A 213 -8.47 8.41 -16.89
CA VAL A 213 -7.88 9.53 -17.62
C VAL A 213 -7.47 10.61 -16.62
N PRO A 214 -6.20 11.04 -16.59
CA PRO A 214 -5.74 12.06 -15.65
C PRO A 214 -6.45 13.40 -15.82
N ASP A 215 -7.05 13.90 -14.74
CA ASP A 215 -7.61 15.24 -14.64
C ASP A 215 -7.01 15.96 -13.42
N LEU A 216 -6.13 16.93 -13.69
CA LEU A 216 -5.45 17.73 -12.67
C LEU A 216 -6.32 18.91 -12.19
N SER A 217 -7.47 19.17 -12.81
CA SER A 217 -8.33 20.29 -12.43
C SER A 217 -8.85 20.16 -11.00
N TYR A 218 -8.98 18.93 -10.47
CA TYR A 218 -9.35 18.67 -9.08
C TYR A 218 -8.31 19.14 -8.05
N LEU A 219 -7.12 19.59 -8.47
CA LEU A 219 -6.15 20.23 -7.57
C LEU A 219 -6.44 21.73 -7.38
N SER A 220 -7.19 22.34 -8.28
CA SER A 220 -7.47 23.78 -8.32
C SER A 220 -8.96 24.13 -8.36
N LYS A 221 -9.83 23.14 -8.53
CA LYS A 221 -11.29 23.27 -8.52
C LYS A 221 -11.92 22.30 -7.51
N PRO A 222 -12.96 22.71 -6.78
CA PRO A 222 -13.66 21.81 -5.87
C PRO A 222 -14.39 20.72 -6.67
N ALA A 223 -14.68 19.60 -6.01
CA ALA A 223 -15.51 18.55 -6.57
C ALA A 223 -16.86 19.13 -7.01
N ALA A 224 -17.38 18.68 -8.17
CA ALA A 224 -18.65 19.15 -8.72
C ALA A 224 -19.82 19.01 -7.71
N LEU A 225 -19.76 18.01 -6.84
CA LEU A 225 -20.72 17.79 -5.76
C LEU A 225 -20.81 18.96 -4.77
N MET A 226 -19.71 19.69 -4.57
CA MET A 226 -19.61 20.77 -3.58
C MET A 226 -19.98 22.14 -4.16
N GLU A 227 -19.95 22.33 -5.48
CA GLU A 227 -20.21 23.63 -6.11
C GLU A 227 -21.59 24.20 -5.76
N GLY A 228 -22.64 23.38 -5.80
CA GLY A 228 -23.99 23.83 -5.42
C GLY A 228 -24.09 24.27 -3.95
N ALA A 229 -23.39 23.57 -3.05
CA ALA A 229 -23.33 23.94 -1.63
C ALA A 229 -22.48 25.21 -1.41
N ILE A 230 -21.40 25.39 -2.18
CA ILE A 230 -20.56 26.59 -2.14
C ILE A 230 -21.37 27.80 -2.62
N ASP A 231 -22.05 27.69 -3.76
CA ASP A 231 -22.81 28.78 -4.34
C ASP A 231 -23.99 29.19 -3.44
N ALA A 232 -24.58 28.24 -2.70
CA ALA A 232 -25.61 28.52 -1.70
C ALA A 232 -25.13 29.39 -0.53
N THR A 233 -23.81 29.56 -0.33
CA THR A 233 -23.26 30.44 0.72
C THR A 233 -23.19 31.92 0.32
N GLY A 234 -23.61 32.28 -0.91
CA GLY A 234 -23.76 33.66 -1.35
C GLY A 234 -22.43 34.44 -1.31
N GLU A 235 -22.40 35.54 -0.55
CA GLU A 235 -21.24 36.43 -0.44
C GLU A 235 -19.98 35.72 0.10
N HIS A 236 -20.14 34.60 0.80
CA HIS A 236 -19.03 33.81 1.37
C HIS A 236 -18.54 32.69 0.43
N ALA A 237 -19.11 32.54 -0.77
CA ALA A 237 -18.78 31.45 -1.69
C ALA A 237 -17.29 31.38 -2.04
N ALA A 238 -16.62 32.53 -2.17
CA ALA A 238 -15.17 32.58 -2.44
C ALA A 238 -14.35 31.93 -1.30
N VAL A 239 -14.67 32.27 -0.05
CA VAL A 239 -13.97 31.74 1.14
C VAL A 239 -14.15 30.23 1.24
N TRP A 240 -15.37 29.74 1.04
CA TRP A 240 -15.65 28.31 1.09
C TRP A 240 -15.03 27.55 -0.08
N ARG A 241 -15.01 28.14 -1.28
CA ARG A 241 -14.34 27.55 -2.44
C ARG A 241 -12.86 27.37 -2.19
N ASP A 242 -12.18 28.36 -1.63
CA ASP A 242 -10.75 28.28 -1.30
C ASP A 242 -10.49 27.23 -0.22
N TYR A 243 -11.30 27.22 0.84
CA TYR A 243 -11.17 26.25 1.93
C TYR A 243 -11.37 24.80 1.46
N ILE A 244 -12.44 24.55 0.70
CA ILE A 244 -12.78 23.21 0.18
C ILE A 244 -11.73 22.75 -0.82
N THR A 245 -11.32 23.63 -1.74
CA THR A 245 -10.28 23.30 -2.74
C THR A 245 -8.95 23.01 -2.06
N GLY A 246 -8.56 23.81 -1.06
CA GLY A 246 -7.36 23.56 -0.26
C GLY A 246 -7.41 22.21 0.45
N THR A 247 -8.52 21.92 1.14
CA THR A 247 -8.71 20.66 1.86
C THR A 247 -8.72 19.45 0.91
N GLN A 248 -9.41 19.56 -0.22
CA GLN A 248 -9.43 18.53 -1.25
C GLN A 248 -8.02 18.25 -1.79
N LYS A 249 -7.29 19.31 -2.15
CA LYS A 249 -5.90 19.21 -2.62
C LYS A 249 -5.01 18.53 -1.60
N ASP A 250 -5.09 18.91 -0.33
CA ASP A 250 -4.27 18.31 0.73
C ASP A 250 -4.56 16.81 0.88
N LYS A 251 -5.82 16.41 0.76
CA LYS A 251 -6.23 15.00 0.85
C LYS A 251 -5.82 14.19 -0.39
N ILE A 252 -5.87 14.78 -1.59
CA ILE A 252 -5.35 14.18 -2.82
C ILE A 252 -3.84 13.95 -2.69
N ILE A 253 -3.09 14.97 -2.25
CA ILE A 253 -1.64 14.89 -2.05
C ILE A 253 -1.30 13.87 -0.95
N ALA A 254 -2.06 13.84 0.15
CA ALA A 254 -1.87 12.84 1.19
C ALA A 254 -2.12 11.42 0.67
N ALA A 255 -3.21 11.17 -0.06
CA ALA A 255 -3.49 9.87 -0.65
C ALA A 255 -2.36 9.44 -1.61
N PHE A 256 -1.89 10.35 -2.44
CA PHE A 256 -0.76 10.13 -3.35
C PHE A 256 0.55 9.81 -2.58
N GLY A 257 0.88 10.60 -1.56
CA GLY A 257 2.10 10.42 -0.76
C GLY A 257 2.10 9.15 0.10
N THR A 258 0.93 8.63 0.47
CA THR A 258 0.82 7.37 1.23
C THR A 258 1.03 6.11 0.40
N ALA A 259 1.21 6.23 -0.93
CA ALA A 259 1.41 5.08 -1.80
C ALA A 259 2.74 4.33 -1.52
N VAL A 260 3.78 5.01 -1.03
CA VAL A 260 5.08 4.37 -0.77
C VAL A 260 5.64 4.81 0.57
N GLY A 261 6.01 3.81 1.38
CA GLY A 261 6.60 4.07 2.68
C GLY A 261 8.10 4.25 2.64
N ILE A 262 8.59 5.20 3.45
CA ILE A 262 10.02 5.37 3.70
C ILE A 262 10.65 4.11 4.32
N ASN A 263 9.87 3.28 5.01
CA ASN A 263 10.34 2.00 5.56
C ASN A 263 10.69 0.98 4.45
N MET A 264 10.02 1.06 3.30
CA MET A 264 10.27 0.17 2.15
C MET A 264 11.67 0.36 1.57
N THR A 265 12.25 1.56 1.72
CA THR A 265 13.58 1.88 1.21
C THR A 265 14.69 1.12 1.94
N PHE A 266 14.41 0.59 3.13
CA PHE A 266 15.28 -0.34 3.84
C PHE A 266 14.79 -1.78 3.71
N LEU A 267 13.50 -2.02 3.93
CA LEU A 267 12.98 -3.39 3.98
C LEU A 267 13.24 -4.13 2.66
N LEU A 268 12.95 -3.50 1.52
CA LEU A 268 13.08 -4.13 0.21
C LEU A 268 14.54 -4.55 -0.08
N PRO A 269 15.56 -3.65 -0.01
CA PRO A 269 16.96 -4.04 -0.17
C PRO A 269 17.41 -5.17 0.73
N TYR A 270 17.02 -5.14 2.00
CA TYR A 270 17.43 -6.17 2.96
C TYR A 270 16.75 -7.51 2.65
N SER A 271 15.48 -7.50 2.24
CA SER A 271 14.76 -8.70 1.79
C SER A 271 15.38 -9.31 0.52
N MET A 272 15.80 -8.48 -0.44
CA MET A 272 16.50 -8.94 -1.64
C MET A 272 17.84 -9.60 -1.29
N LEU A 273 18.66 -8.95 -0.45
CA LEU A 273 19.94 -9.51 -0.02
C LEU A 273 19.79 -10.79 0.81
N LYS A 274 18.73 -10.89 1.64
CA LYS A 274 18.42 -12.11 2.41
C LYS A 274 18.05 -13.29 1.50
N LYS A 275 17.52 -13.03 0.30
CA LYS A 275 17.29 -14.04 -0.75
C LYS A 275 18.53 -14.32 -1.61
N SER A 276 19.69 -13.76 -1.26
CA SER A 276 20.92 -13.86 -2.06
C SER A 276 20.75 -13.33 -3.50
N TRP A 277 19.82 -12.38 -3.70
CA TRP A 277 19.67 -11.74 -5.01
C TRP A 277 20.84 -10.82 -5.29
N GLY A 278 21.37 -10.91 -6.51
CA GLY A 278 22.49 -10.09 -7.00
C GLY A 278 22.21 -9.47 -8.37
N LYS A 279 23.27 -9.07 -9.09
CA LYS A 279 23.20 -8.38 -10.39
C LYS A 279 22.30 -9.07 -11.41
N GLU A 280 22.37 -10.39 -11.49
CA GLU A 280 21.60 -11.20 -12.44
C GLU A 280 20.09 -11.20 -12.16
N HIS A 281 19.70 -10.90 -10.91
CA HIS A 281 18.31 -10.91 -10.45
C HIS A 281 17.59 -9.57 -10.68
N ARG A 282 18.23 -8.55 -11.27
CA ARG A 282 17.61 -7.23 -11.47
C ARG A 282 16.31 -7.29 -12.27
N GLY A 283 16.28 -8.08 -13.36
CA GLY A 283 15.07 -8.25 -14.17
C GLY A 283 13.94 -8.93 -13.39
N LEU A 284 14.29 -9.92 -12.57
CA LEU A 284 13.35 -10.57 -11.65
C LEU A 284 12.84 -9.60 -10.59
N ALA A 285 13.70 -8.75 -10.04
CA ALA A 285 13.33 -7.77 -9.02
C ALA A 285 12.36 -6.70 -9.54
N ILE A 286 12.56 -6.19 -10.75
CA ILE A 286 11.64 -5.24 -11.38
C ILE A 286 10.29 -5.91 -11.67
N PHE A 287 10.30 -7.14 -12.18
CA PHE A 287 9.08 -7.91 -12.38
C PHE A 287 8.34 -8.13 -11.06
N ASP A 288 9.05 -8.58 -10.03
CA ASP A 288 8.52 -8.83 -8.69
C ASP A 288 7.89 -7.60 -8.06
N LEU A 289 8.50 -6.41 -8.21
CA LEU A 289 7.88 -5.14 -7.79
C LEU A 289 6.66 -4.81 -8.65
N SER A 290 6.76 -4.94 -9.97
CA SER A 290 5.67 -4.58 -10.88
C SER A 290 4.44 -5.49 -10.74
N THR A 291 4.62 -6.77 -10.43
CA THR A 291 3.49 -7.69 -10.27
C THR A 291 3.09 -7.87 -8.81
N GLY A 292 4.07 -7.93 -7.90
CA GLY A 292 3.84 -8.22 -6.49
C GLY A 292 3.45 -7.00 -5.66
N LEU A 293 3.83 -5.78 -6.09
CA LEU A 293 3.46 -4.54 -5.39
C LEU A 293 2.34 -3.77 -6.11
N LEU A 294 2.53 -3.43 -7.38
CA LEU A 294 1.59 -2.57 -8.12
C LEU A 294 0.19 -3.18 -8.27
N ILE A 295 0.09 -4.44 -8.72
CA ILE A 295 -1.21 -5.07 -9.00
C ILE A 295 -2.06 -5.22 -7.73
N PRO A 296 -1.56 -5.81 -6.63
CA PRO A 296 -2.36 -5.95 -5.41
C PRO A 296 -2.79 -4.59 -4.84
N TYR A 297 -1.89 -3.60 -4.87
CA TYR A 297 -2.21 -2.25 -4.41
C TYR A 297 -3.34 -1.63 -5.25
N MET A 298 -3.17 -1.56 -6.57
CA MET A 298 -4.18 -1.00 -7.48
C MET A 298 -5.55 -1.67 -7.35
N LEU A 299 -5.57 -3.00 -7.21
CA LEU A 299 -6.81 -3.74 -7.04
C LEU A 299 -7.48 -3.40 -5.71
N ALA A 300 -6.76 -3.46 -4.61
CA ALA A 300 -7.34 -3.20 -3.29
C ALA A 300 -7.81 -1.74 -3.14
N THR A 301 -6.96 -0.77 -3.48
CA THR A 301 -7.30 0.65 -3.36
C THR A 301 -8.39 1.04 -4.37
N GLY A 302 -8.32 0.51 -5.59
CA GLY A 302 -9.38 0.69 -6.60
C GLY A 302 -10.72 0.13 -6.13
N CYS A 303 -10.77 -1.09 -5.57
CA CYS A 303 -12.00 -1.65 -5.03
C CYS A 303 -12.61 -0.80 -3.91
N ILE A 304 -11.78 -0.21 -3.05
CA ILE A 304 -12.24 0.71 -1.99
C ILE A 304 -12.84 1.98 -2.62
N VAL A 305 -12.17 2.60 -3.60
CA VAL A 305 -12.70 3.78 -4.30
C VAL A 305 -14.03 3.45 -4.99
N LEU A 306 -14.12 2.27 -5.64
CA LEU A 306 -15.36 1.84 -6.29
C LEU A 306 -16.52 1.65 -5.31
N ALA A 307 -16.26 0.96 -4.20
CA ALA A 307 -17.26 0.74 -3.17
C ALA A 307 -17.71 2.05 -2.52
N ALA A 308 -16.75 2.89 -2.10
CA ALA A 308 -17.01 4.19 -1.50
C ALA A 308 -17.75 5.14 -2.47
N GLY A 309 -17.28 5.24 -3.71
CA GLY A 309 -17.90 6.09 -4.73
C GLY A 309 -19.29 5.62 -5.18
N SER A 310 -19.58 4.33 -5.08
CA SER A 310 -20.94 3.82 -5.35
C SER A 310 -21.90 4.04 -4.17
N GLN A 311 -21.40 3.85 -2.94
CA GLN A 311 -22.26 3.78 -1.76
C GLN A 311 -22.37 5.08 -0.98
N LEU A 312 -21.35 5.93 -1.02
CA LEU A 312 -21.22 7.10 -0.14
C LEU A 312 -21.10 8.43 -0.91
N TYR A 313 -20.85 8.39 -2.23
CA TYR A 313 -20.74 9.61 -3.03
C TYR A 313 -22.04 10.43 -2.97
N GLY A 314 -21.93 11.69 -2.58
CA GLY A 314 -23.08 12.61 -2.50
C GLY A 314 -24.02 12.37 -1.32
N LYS A 315 -23.73 11.40 -0.43
CA LYS A 315 -24.55 11.15 0.76
C LYS A 315 -24.02 11.96 1.94
N THR A 316 -24.76 13.02 2.30
CA THR A 316 -24.46 13.87 3.46
C THR A 316 -25.21 13.44 4.72
N ALA A 317 -26.30 12.68 4.58
CA ALA A 317 -27.15 12.25 5.69
C ALA A 317 -26.55 11.13 6.55
N ASP A 318 -25.64 10.33 5.99
CA ASP A 318 -25.00 9.19 6.68
C ASP A 318 -23.71 9.60 7.45
N ILE A 319 -23.37 10.90 7.48
CA ILE A 319 -22.11 11.45 8.05
C ILE A 319 -22.37 12.32 9.31
N LEU A 320 -23.62 12.45 9.75
CA LEU A 320 -24.01 13.17 10.97
C LEU A 320 -24.22 12.24 12.16
#